data_AF-A0A7C1ZZG0-F1
#
_entry.id   AF-A0A7C1ZZG0-F1
#
_cell.length_a   1.000
_cell.length_b   1.000
_cell.length_c   1.000
_cell.angle_alpha   90.00
_cell.angle_beta   90.00
_cell.angle_gamma   90.00
#
_symmetry.space_group_name_H-M   'P 1'
#
loop_
_entity.id
_entity.type
_entity.pdbx_description
1 polymer ?
#
loop_
_entity_poly.entity_id
_entity_poly.type
_entity_poly.pdbx_seq_one_letter_code
_entity_poly.pdbx_strand_id
1 'polypeptide(L)'
;MSTNIPTPAGEVAKRPLHFFWMTDYSGSMRGKKIATLNQAIREALPEVKKALNTHPQVDVKMRAIKFADDASWHVGPEPVSLEQFAWPELSFDGITATAQAINLLAGELTLENMPRRGLPPVCVLVSDGFCTDPEKEYLDAIAKLNSQPWGKKAVRLAIAIGEESDYDEDQLLKFVSHPEIGVMKAHNPAELLNYIKWASVTATVGASLGKSKADSPIGETSNNVILSPPPIEQPILSDSNEVF
;
A
#
# COMPACT_ATOMS: atom_id res chain seq x y z
N MET A 1 19.20 45.32 -28.67
CA MET A 1 19.00 45.19 -27.21
C MET A 1 17.96 44.09 -27.01
N SER A 2 18.39 42.84 -26.91
CA SER A 2 17.49 41.69 -26.76
C SER A 2 17.10 41.58 -25.29
N THR A 3 15.81 41.74 -25.00
CA THR A 3 15.26 41.62 -23.64
C THR A 3 15.25 40.15 -23.23
N ASN A 4 16.22 39.78 -22.40
CA ASN A 4 16.20 38.50 -21.67
C ASN A 4 15.02 38.52 -20.70
N ILE A 5 13.95 37.83 -21.08
CA ILE A 5 12.88 37.46 -20.16
C ILE A 5 13.48 36.43 -19.20
N PRO A 6 13.55 36.69 -17.88
CA PRO A 6 14.03 35.70 -16.93
C PRO A 6 13.05 34.53 -16.92
N THR A 7 13.47 33.38 -17.41
CA THR A 7 12.74 32.12 -17.21
C THR A 7 12.74 31.85 -15.70
N PRO A 8 11.60 31.70 -15.03
CA PRO A 8 11.60 31.29 -13.64
C PRO A 8 12.15 29.86 -13.60
N ALA A 9 13.43 29.69 -13.25
CA ALA A 9 13.98 28.41 -12.83
C ALA A 9 13.43 28.09 -11.43
N GLY A 10 12.12 27.87 -11.34
CA GLY A 10 11.48 27.40 -10.13
C GLY A 10 11.68 25.90 -10.05
N GLU A 11 12.60 25.42 -9.21
CA GLU A 11 12.60 24.02 -8.80
C GLU A 11 11.20 23.70 -8.23
N VAL A 12 10.54 22.70 -8.82
CA VAL A 12 9.25 22.24 -8.34
C VAL A 12 9.45 21.71 -6.92
N ALA A 13 8.87 22.40 -5.94
CA ALA A 13 8.96 21.99 -4.54
C ALA A 13 8.37 20.58 -4.37
N LYS A 14 9.24 19.62 -4.03
CA LYS A 14 8.82 18.22 -3.85
C LYS A 14 8.19 18.01 -2.49
N ARG A 15 7.05 17.31 -2.47
CA ARG A 15 6.37 16.91 -1.23
C ARG A 15 6.62 15.43 -0.95
N PRO A 16 7.06 15.07 0.26
CA PRO A 16 7.33 13.68 0.60
C PRO A 16 6.03 12.89 0.71
N LEU A 17 6.00 11.71 0.09
CA LEU A 17 4.95 10.71 0.21
C LEU A 17 5.59 9.43 0.74
N HIS A 18 5.17 8.99 1.93
CA HIS A 18 5.65 7.73 2.49
C HIS A 18 4.79 6.57 2.02
N PHE A 19 5.45 5.54 1.51
CA PHE A 19 4.84 4.31 1.04
C PHE A 19 5.33 3.15 1.91
N PHE A 20 4.39 2.40 2.48
CA PHE A 20 4.67 1.25 3.32
C PHE A 20 4.10 -0.02 2.70
N TRP A 21 4.98 -0.97 2.44
CA TRP A 21 4.59 -2.37 2.25
C TRP A 21 4.44 -3.02 3.62
N MET A 22 3.33 -3.72 3.84
CA MET A 22 3.15 -4.63 4.97
C MET A 22 2.94 -6.02 4.39
N THR A 23 3.94 -6.88 4.53
CA THR A 23 3.93 -8.19 3.87
C THR A 23 3.98 -9.32 4.88
N ASP A 24 2.99 -10.18 4.76
CA ASP A 24 2.90 -11.44 5.47
C ASP A 24 3.90 -12.44 4.89
N TYR A 25 4.72 -13.04 5.75
CA TYR A 25 5.59 -14.15 5.39
C TYR A 25 5.42 -15.36 6.30
N SER A 26 4.26 -15.45 6.95
CA SER A 26 3.88 -16.58 7.80
C SER A 26 3.93 -17.93 7.07
N GLY A 27 3.85 -19.02 7.83
CA GLY A 27 3.82 -20.38 7.27
C GLY A 27 2.69 -20.62 6.26
N SER A 28 1.55 -19.91 6.35
CA SER A 28 0.44 -20.03 5.38
C SER A 28 0.77 -19.41 4.02
N MET A 29 1.77 -18.52 3.96
CA MET A 29 2.31 -17.92 2.73
C MET A 29 3.30 -18.82 1.98
N ARG A 30 3.60 -20.01 2.51
CA ARG A 30 4.61 -20.91 1.95
C ARG A 30 4.35 -21.29 0.49
N GLY A 31 5.44 -21.50 -0.25
CA GLY A 31 5.41 -22.07 -1.60
C GLY A 31 5.03 -21.03 -2.64
N LYS A 32 3.95 -21.27 -3.39
CA LYS A 32 3.57 -20.43 -4.53
C LYS A 32 3.20 -19.01 -4.10
N LYS A 33 2.54 -18.82 -2.94
CA LYS A 33 2.08 -17.50 -2.46
C LYS A 33 3.27 -16.53 -2.26
N ILE A 34 4.26 -16.88 -1.44
CA ILE A 34 5.42 -16.01 -1.19
C ILE A 34 6.28 -15.78 -2.44
N ALA A 35 6.45 -16.78 -3.29
CA ALA A 35 7.18 -16.64 -4.56
C ALA A 35 6.47 -15.64 -5.48
N THR A 36 5.14 -15.77 -5.57
CA THR A 36 4.26 -14.88 -6.33
C THR A 36 4.31 -13.45 -5.78
N LEU A 37 4.29 -13.28 -4.46
CA LEU A 37 4.44 -11.98 -3.80
C LEU A 37 5.76 -11.30 -4.16
N ASN A 38 6.88 -12.00 -3.96
CA ASN A 38 8.21 -11.48 -4.26
C ASN A 38 8.34 -11.05 -5.72
N GLN A 39 7.81 -11.87 -6.64
CA GLN A 39 7.82 -11.56 -8.07
C GLN A 39 6.94 -10.34 -8.39
N ALA A 40 5.70 -10.32 -7.91
CA ALA A 40 4.75 -9.26 -8.21
C ALA A 40 5.22 -7.88 -7.70
N ILE A 41 5.82 -7.81 -6.51
CA ILE A 41 6.41 -6.55 -6.02
C ILE A 41 7.57 -6.10 -6.91
N ARG A 42 8.50 -7.01 -7.25
CA ARG A 42 9.64 -6.67 -8.12
C ARG A 42 9.20 -6.16 -9.48
N GLU A 43 8.18 -6.78 -10.07
CA GLU A 43 7.65 -6.42 -11.39
C GLU A 43 6.79 -5.15 -11.38
N ALA A 44 6.15 -4.82 -10.25
CA ALA A 44 5.38 -3.58 -10.11
C ALA A 44 6.27 -2.34 -9.97
N LEU A 45 7.45 -2.44 -9.36
CA LEU A 45 8.32 -1.30 -9.06
C LEU A 45 8.69 -0.43 -10.28
N PRO A 46 9.09 -0.98 -11.45
CA PRO A 46 9.35 -0.18 -12.65
C PRO A 46 8.14 0.62 -13.13
N GLU A 47 6.95 0.05 -13.03
CA GLU A 47 5.71 0.71 -13.44
C GLU A 47 5.32 1.84 -12.49
N VAL A 48 5.54 1.65 -11.19
CA VAL A 48 5.39 2.71 -10.17
C VAL A 48 6.35 3.86 -10.46
N LYS A 49 7.62 3.57 -10.75
CA LYS A 49 8.62 4.58 -11.17
C LYS A 49 8.14 5.36 -12.40
N LYS A 50 7.66 4.66 -13.43
CA LYS A 50 7.17 5.27 -14.67
C LYS A 50 5.95 6.17 -14.44
N ALA A 51 4.99 5.74 -13.63
CA ALA A 51 3.80 6.53 -13.31
C ALA A 51 4.12 7.79 -12.48
N LEU A 52 5.15 7.74 -11.63
CA LEU A 52 5.58 8.87 -10.82
C LEU A 52 6.43 9.89 -11.58
N ASN A 53 7.06 9.50 -12.70
CA ASN A 53 7.77 10.45 -13.56
C ASN A 53 6.87 11.57 -14.10
N THR A 54 5.56 11.37 -14.17
CA THR A 54 4.58 12.41 -14.54
C THR A 54 4.18 13.33 -13.38
N HIS A 55 4.68 13.05 -12.17
CA HIS A 55 4.40 13.78 -10.93
C HIS A 55 5.71 14.28 -10.27
N PRO A 56 6.48 15.18 -10.92
CA PRO A 56 7.79 15.64 -10.44
C PRO A 56 7.74 16.36 -9.08
N GLN A 57 6.55 16.81 -8.65
CA GLN A 57 6.27 17.41 -7.35
C GLN A 57 6.21 16.40 -6.19
N VAL A 58 6.30 15.10 -6.46
CA VAL A 58 6.22 14.03 -5.43
C VAL A 58 7.61 13.44 -5.18
N ASP A 59 7.98 13.30 -3.92
CA ASP A 59 9.18 12.59 -3.48
C ASP A 59 8.76 11.33 -2.70
N VAL A 60 8.86 10.17 -3.33
CA VAL A 60 8.38 8.91 -2.73
C VAL A 60 9.45 8.28 -1.84
N LYS A 61 9.05 8.01 -0.59
CA LYS A 61 9.84 7.42 0.48
C LYS A 61 9.30 6.02 0.78
N MET A 62 10.01 5.00 0.34
CA MET A 62 9.62 3.60 0.41
C MET A 62 10.14 2.96 1.70
N ARG A 63 9.26 2.21 2.37
CA ARG A 63 9.57 1.32 3.50
C ARG A 63 8.78 0.02 3.39
N ALA A 64 9.26 -1.01 4.05
CA ALA A 64 8.61 -2.31 4.09
C ALA A 64 8.70 -2.92 5.49
N ILE A 65 7.57 -3.36 6.01
CA ILE A 65 7.41 -4.14 7.24
C ILE A 65 7.12 -5.57 6.80
N LYS A 66 7.87 -6.53 7.35
CA LYS A 66 7.56 -7.95 7.24
C LYS A 66 7.04 -8.44 8.59
N PHE A 67 6.12 -9.40 8.57
CA PHE A 67 5.65 -10.03 9.79
C PHE A 67 5.39 -11.52 9.62
N ALA A 68 5.74 -12.28 10.66
CA ALA A 68 5.41 -13.68 10.88
C ALA A 68 5.13 -13.88 12.37
N ASP A 69 6.02 -14.51 13.15
CA ASP A 69 5.90 -14.57 14.62
C ASP A 69 5.94 -13.19 15.28
N ASP A 70 6.71 -12.29 14.66
CA ASP A 70 6.98 -10.93 15.09
C ASP A 70 7.05 -10.00 13.87
N ALA A 71 6.86 -8.70 14.11
CA ALA A 71 6.90 -7.69 13.06
C ALA A 71 8.20 -6.88 13.10
N SER A 72 8.85 -6.74 11.95
CA SER A 72 10.12 -6.03 11.82
C SER A 72 10.26 -5.31 10.48
N TRP A 73 11.22 -4.40 10.38
CA TRP A 73 11.55 -3.75 9.12
C TRP A 73 12.20 -4.74 8.16
N HIS A 74 11.59 -4.92 7.00
CA HIS A 74 12.21 -5.57 5.84
C HIS A 74 13.08 -4.58 5.06
N VAL A 75 12.58 -3.35 4.91
CA VAL A 75 13.31 -2.20 4.38
C VAL A 75 12.95 -0.98 5.24
N GLY A 76 13.90 -0.52 6.05
CA GLY A 76 13.70 0.52 7.05
C GLY A 76 14.72 0.37 8.19
N PRO A 77 14.55 1.09 9.32
CA PRO A 77 13.48 2.06 9.63
C PRO A 77 13.59 3.37 8.81
N GLU A 78 14.79 3.71 8.36
CA GLU A 78 15.03 4.90 7.54
C GLU A 78 14.40 4.73 6.15
N PRO A 79 13.69 5.76 5.63
CA PRO A 79 13.05 5.69 4.34
C PRO A 79 14.08 5.67 3.19
N VAL A 80 13.83 4.80 2.21
CA VAL A 80 14.64 4.71 0.98
C VAL A 80 13.91 5.44 -0.15
N SER A 81 14.63 6.14 -1.02
CA SER A 81 13.98 6.75 -2.20
C SER A 81 13.46 5.67 -3.15
N LEU A 82 12.41 5.96 -3.91
CA LEU A 82 11.88 4.99 -4.87
C LEU A 82 12.94 4.51 -5.88
N GLU A 83 13.84 5.40 -6.31
CA GLU A 83 14.91 5.09 -7.27
C GLU A 83 15.86 4.02 -6.72
N GLN A 84 16.19 4.12 -5.43
CA GLN A 84 17.10 3.24 -4.71
C GLN A 84 16.42 2.00 -4.12
N PHE A 85 15.08 1.99 -4.05
CA PHE A 85 14.33 0.88 -3.49
C PHE A 85 14.48 -0.38 -4.35
N ALA A 86 14.94 -1.45 -3.71
CA ALA A 86 14.98 -2.80 -4.23
C ALA A 86 14.27 -3.71 -3.23
N TRP A 87 13.56 -4.73 -3.74
CA TRP A 87 12.84 -5.67 -2.89
C TRP A 87 13.73 -6.86 -2.51
N PRO A 88 14.16 -6.99 -1.23
CA PRO A 88 14.86 -8.17 -0.78
C PRO A 88 13.91 -9.36 -0.81
N GLU A 89 14.42 -10.55 -1.18
CA GLU A 89 13.62 -11.76 -1.19
C GLU A 89 13.09 -12.09 0.20
N LEU A 90 11.78 -12.24 0.33
CA LEU A 90 11.17 -12.77 1.54
C LEU A 90 11.23 -14.29 1.52
N SER A 91 11.67 -14.87 2.64
CA SER A 91 11.45 -16.27 2.98
C SER A 91 10.05 -16.46 3.57
N PHE A 92 9.76 -17.63 4.15
CA PHE A 92 8.58 -17.85 4.97
C PHE A 92 9.02 -18.45 6.30
N ASP A 93 8.32 -18.12 7.39
CA ASP A 93 8.51 -18.75 8.70
C ASP A 93 7.31 -18.48 9.61
N GLY A 94 7.18 -19.21 10.72
CA GLY A 94 6.36 -18.80 11.86
C GLY A 94 4.84 -18.70 11.64
N ILE A 95 4.18 -18.03 12.58
CA ILE A 95 2.74 -17.70 12.62
C ILE A 95 2.47 -16.33 11.97
N THR A 96 1.30 -15.72 12.23
CA THR A 96 0.83 -14.50 11.56
C THR A 96 0.51 -13.39 12.58
N ALA A 97 1.51 -12.59 12.95
CA ALA A 97 1.41 -11.52 13.95
C ALA A 97 1.05 -10.16 13.32
N THR A 98 -0.13 -10.07 12.71
CA THR A 98 -0.60 -8.88 11.99
C THR A 98 -0.77 -7.66 12.91
N ALA A 99 -1.20 -7.86 14.16
CA ALA A 99 -1.38 -6.78 15.13
C ALA A 99 -0.05 -6.08 15.46
N GLN A 100 1.04 -6.83 15.53
CA GLN A 100 2.38 -6.28 15.75
C GLN A 100 2.83 -5.42 14.56
N ALA A 101 2.55 -5.85 13.33
CA ALA A 101 2.87 -5.08 12.12
C ALA A 101 2.09 -3.75 12.07
N ILE A 102 0.80 -3.79 12.41
CA ILE A 102 -0.04 -2.60 12.52
C ILE A 102 0.48 -1.66 13.61
N ASN A 103 0.92 -2.20 14.75
CA ASN A 103 1.51 -1.41 15.83
C ASN A 103 2.81 -0.73 15.40
N LEU A 104 3.68 -1.42 14.67
CA LEU A 104 4.93 -0.86 14.14
C LEU A 104 4.62 0.27 13.14
N LEU A 105 3.67 0.07 12.23
CA LEU A 105 3.18 1.11 11.33
C LEU A 105 2.62 2.31 12.11
N ALA A 106 1.77 2.07 13.11
CA ALA A 106 1.18 3.14 13.92
C ALA A 106 2.24 3.97 14.65
N GLY A 107 3.35 3.36 15.09
CA GLY A 107 4.49 4.07 15.66
C GLY A 107 5.19 5.02 14.70
N GLU A 108 5.16 4.72 13.39
CA GLU A 108 5.71 5.60 12.36
C GLU A 108 4.76 6.72 11.92
N LEU A 109 3.45 6.51 12.04
CA LEU A 109 2.45 7.47 11.58
C LEU A 109 2.13 8.60 12.59
N THR A 110 3.06 8.88 13.50
CA THR A 110 3.00 9.97 14.47
C THR A 110 3.33 11.33 13.82
N LEU A 111 3.10 12.44 14.52
CA LEU A 111 3.44 13.77 14.00
C LEU A 111 4.95 14.04 14.00
N GLU A 112 5.67 13.32 14.86
CA GLU A 112 7.10 13.43 15.07
C GLU A 112 7.87 12.70 13.97
N ASN A 113 7.42 11.50 13.58
CA ASN A 113 8.12 10.63 12.61
C ASN A 113 7.74 10.93 11.16
N MET A 114 6.64 11.66 10.92
CA MET A 114 6.18 12.02 9.59
C MET A 114 6.43 13.50 9.25
N PRO A 115 6.71 13.81 7.98
CA PRO A 115 7.02 15.17 7.56
C PRO A 115 5.82 16.11 7.72
N ARG A 116 6.02 17.27 8.38
CA ARG A 116 4.97 18.29 8.61
C ARG A 116 4.20 18.70 7.34
N ARG A 117 4.84 18.68 6.17
CA ARG A 117 4.25 19.02 4.86
C ARG A 117 4.19 17.84 3.87
N GLY A 118 4.04 16.62 4.37
CA GLY A 118 3.87 15.42 3.55
C GLY A 118 2.55 15.32 2.81
N LEU A 119 2.50 14.42 1.86
CA LEU A 119 1.27 13.86 1.28
C LEU A 119 0.74 12.74 2.19
N PRO A 120 -0.56 12.40 2.12
CA PRO A 120 -1.10 11.24 2.82
C PRO A 120 -0.26 9.99 2.54
N PRO A 121 0.16 9.24 3.57
CA PRO A 121 0.94 8.02 3.37
C PRO A 121 0.09 6.93 2.74
N VAL A 122 0.74 6.04 2.01
CA VAL A 122 0.13 4.85 1.41
C VAL A 122 0.62 3.63 2.16
N CYS A 123 -0.29 2.76 2.59
CA CYS A 123 0.01 1.52 3.28
C CYS A 123 -0.71 0.38 2.56
N VAL A 124 0.04 -0.60 2.04
CA VAL A 124 -0.51 -1.77 1.35
C VAL A 124 -0.20 -3.01 2.17
N LEU A 125 -1.24 -3.64 2.70
CA LEU A 125 -1.18 -4.94 3.37
C LEU A 125 -1.35 -6.05 2.34
N VAL A 126 -0.43 -7.01 2.32
CA VAL A 126 -0.53 -8.22 1.51
C VAL A 126 -0.42 -9.43 2.44
N SER A 127 -1.53 -10.14 2.61
CA SER A 127 -1.70 -11.21 3.61
C SER A 127 -2.91 -12.06 3.23
N ASP A 128 -3.01 -13.27 3.79
CA ASP A 128 -4.23 -14.06 3.76
C ASP A 128 -5.21 -13.70 4.90
N GLY A 129 -4.86 -12.80 5.82
CA GLY A 129 -5.80 -12.28 6.82
C GLY A 129 -6.03 -13.19 8.02
N PHE A 130 -5.40 -14.37 8.10
CA PHE A 130 -5.49 -15.28 9.24
C PHE A 130 -4.58 -14.84 10.39
N CYS A 131 -4.88 -13.68 10.97
CA CYS A 131 -4.19 -13.15 12.14
C CYS A 131 -4.24 -14.15 13.30
N THR A 132 -3.07 -14.51 13.83
CA THR A 132 -2.92 -15.40 14.98
C THR A 132 -2.81 -14.68 16.32
N ASP A 133 -2.65 -13.35 16.30
CA ASP A 133 -2.73 -12.53 17.52
C ASP A 133 -4.14 -12.65 18.15
N PRO A 134 -4.27 -12.49 19.48
CA PRO A 134 -5.57 -12.40 20.12
C PRO A 134 -6.44 -11.31 19.48
N GLU A 135 -7.73 -11.59 19.22
CA GLU A 135 -8.63 -10.65 18.53
C GLU A 135 -8.62 -9.25 19.15
N LYS A 136 -8.58 -9.18 20.48
CA LYS A 136 -8.51 -7.90 21.21
C LYS A 136 -7.26 -7.10 20.83
N GLU A 137 -6.10 -7.75 20.70
CA GLU A 137 -4.84 -7.07 20.36
C GLU A 137 -4.86 -6.54 18.93
N TYR A 138 -5.44 -7.31 18.01
CA TYR A 138 -5.66 -6.86 16.64
C TYR A 138 -6.58 -5.62 16.58
N LEU A 139 -7.71 -5.64 17.27
CA LEU A 139 -8.64 -4.50 17.35
C LEU A 139 -7.99 -3.28 18.01
N ASP A 140 -7.21 -3.47 19.08
CA ASP A 140 -6.47 -2.40 19.74
C ASP A 140 -5.40 -1.79 18.81
N ALA A 141 -4.73 -2.61 18.00
CA ALA A 141 -3.76 -2.14 17.01
C ALA A 141 -4.44 -1.29 15.91
N ILE A 142 -5.59 -1.73 15.39
CA ILE A 142 -6.39 -0.96 14.43
C ILE A 142 -6.88 0.36 15.06
N ALA A 143 -7.37 0.33 16.30
CA ALA A 143 -7.79 1.53 17.02
C ALA A 143 -6.62 2.51 17.22
N LYS A 144 -5.44 2.00 17.57
CA LYS A 144 -4.22 2.79 17.70
C LYS A 144 -3.82 3.42 16.37
N LEU A 145 -3.82 2.66 15.28
CA LEU A 145 -3.56 3.18 13.93
C LEU A 145 -4.55 4.30 13.57
N ASN A 146 -5.85 4.08 13.81
CA ASN A 146 -6.91 5.05 13.59
C ASN A 146 -6.81 6.27 14.54
N SER A 147 -6.08 6.18 15.66
CA SER A 147 -5.85 7.33 16.54
C SER A 147 -4.74 8.25 16.02
N GLN A 148 -3.83 7.73 15.19
CA GLN A 148 -2.70 8.50 14.68
C GLN A 148 -3.14 9.56 13.65
N PRO A 149 -2.63 10.81 13.73
CA PRO A 149 -3.00 11.87 12.78
C PRO A 149 -2.71 11.53 11.32
N TRP A 150 -1.62 10.83 11.04
CA TRP A 150 -1.32 10.34 9.69
C TRP A 150 -2.00 9.01 9.39
N GLY A 151 -2.25 8.17 10.39
CA GLY A 151 -3.02 6.92 10.23
C GLY A 151 -4.45 7.16 9.74
N LYS A 152 -5.13 8.19 10.27
CA LYS A 152 -6.47 8.61 9.78
C LYS A 152 -6.49 9.07 8.33
N LYS A 153 -5.39 9.66 7.87
CA LYS A 153 -5.26 10.21 6.51
C LYS A 153 -4.68 9.19 5.53
N ALA A 154 -4.09 8.11 6.03
CA ALA A 154 -3.40 7.14 5.23
C ALA A 154 -4.37 6.46 4.26
N VAL A 155 -3.91 6.29 3.01
CA VAL A 155 -4.55 5.35 2.08
C VAL A 155 -4.12 3.96 2.49
N ARG A 156 -5.04 3.15 3.00
CA ARG A 156 -4.82 1.79 3.49
C ARG A 156 -5.55 0.81 2.59
N LEU A 157 -4.80 -0.04 1.92
CA LEU A 157 -5.31 -1.04 0.98
C LEU A 157 -4.89 -2.43 1.44
N ALA A 158 -5.73 -3.43 1.18
CA ALA A 158 -5.43 -4.84 1.46
C ALA A 158 -5.54 -5.67 0.18
N ILE A 159 -4.56 -6.55 -0.04
CA ILE A 159 -4.54 -7.52 -1.13
C ILE A 159 -4.50 -8.91 -0.50
N ALA A 160 -5.57 -9.67 -0.70
CA ALA A 160 -5.67 -11.07 -0.33
C ALA A 160 -4.91 -11.94 -1.34
N ILE A 161 -4.25 -12.99 -0.85
CA ILE A 161 -3.44 -13.90 -1.66
C ILE A 161 -3.81 -15.37 -1.43
N GLY A 162 -4.20 -16.04 -2.52
CA GLY A 162 -4.68 -17.42 -2.50
C GLY A 162 -6.10 -17.53 -3.04
N GLU A 163 -6.68 -18.73 -2.92
CA GLU A 163 -8.08 -18.97 -3.26
C GLU A 163 -9.01 -18.35 -2.21
N GLU A 164 -10.30 -18.21 -2.51
CA GLU A 164 -11.28 -17.60 -1.59
C GLU A 164 -11.46 -18.37 -0.27
N SER A 165 -11.15 -19.67 -0.24
CA SER A 165 -11.08 -20.45 1.01
C SER A 165 -9.84 -20.15 1.86
N ASP A 166 -8.84 -19.50 1.27
CA ASP A 166 -7.51 -19.36 1.83
C ASP A 166 -7.25 -17.96 2.39
N TYR A 167 -8.27 -17.11 2.51
CA TYR A 167 -8.14 -15.82 3.18
C TYR A 167 -9.38 -15.39 3.98
N ASP A 168 -9.15 -14.53 4.98
CA ASP A 168 -10.19 -13.90 5.81
C ASP A 168 -10.41 -12.44 5.37
N GLU A 169 -11.42 -12.23 4.52
CA GLU A 169 -11.78 -10.92 3.99
C GLU A 169 -12.21 -9.94 5.09
N ASP A 170 -12.97 -10.41 6.08
CA ASP A 170 -13.47 -9.57 7.17
C ASP A 170 -12.34 -9.02 8.04
N GLN A 171 -11.29 -9.82 8.28
CA GLN A 171 -10.09 -9.34 8.98
C GLN A 171 -9.31 -8.33 8.14
N LEU A 172 -9.11 -8.60 6.86
CA LEU A 172 -8.39 -7.68 5.96
C LEU A 172 -9.13 -6.34 5.81
N LEU A 173 -10.46 -6.35 5.73
CA LEU A 173 -11.29 -5.14 5.62
C LEU A 173 -11.13 -4.20 6.81
N LYS A 174 -10.86 -4.70 8.02
CA LYS A 174 -10.63 -3.86 9.21
C LYS A 174 -9.42 -2.92 9.06
N PHE A 175 -8.44 -3.28 8.23
CA PHE A 175 -7.27 -2.44 7.94
C PHE A 175 -7.57 -1.33 6.92
N VAL A 176 -8.49 -1.57 5.99
CA VAL A 176 -8.74 -0.73 4.80
C VAL A 176 -9.36 0.63 5.17
N SER A 177 -8.93 1.70 4.50
CA SER A 177 -9.49 3.06 4.70
C SER A 177 -10.61 3.43 3.72
N HIS A 178 -10.70 2.71 2.61
CA HIS A 178 -11.65 2.94 1.51
C HIS A 178 -12.49 1.68 1.31
N PRO A 179 -13.54 1.47 2.13
CA PRO A 179 -14.34 0.24 2.11
C PRO A 179 -15.04 0.02 0.76
N GLU A 180 -15.28 1.07 -0.03
CA GLU A 180 -15.84 0.98 -1.37
C GLU A 180 -14.93 0.27 -2.38
N ILE A 181 -13.63 0.19 -2.09
CA ILE A 181 -12.64 -0.56 -2.90
C ILE A 181 -12.63 -2.03 -2.49
N GLY A 182 -12.97 -2.33 -1.23
CA GLY A 182 -12.91 -3.66 -0.67
C GLY A 182 -11.48 -4.23 -0.57
N VAL A 183 -11.40 -5.54 -0.41
CA VAL A 183 -10.15 -6.30 -0.48
C VAL A 183 -9.91 -6.72 -1.93
N MET A 184 -8.70 -6.51 -2.43
CA MET A 184 -8.31 -7.00 -3.76
C MET A 184 -7.97 -8.48 -3.67
N LYS A 185 -8.64 -9.33 -4.45
CA LYS A 185 -8.53 -10.79 -4.37
C LYS A 185 -7.62 -11.31 -5.47
N ALA A 186 -6.39 -11.71 -5.12
CA ALA A 186 -5.43 -12.21 -6.10
C ALA A 186 -5.38 -13.75 -6.13
N HIS A 187 -5.99 -14.33 -7.16
CA HIS A 187 -6.04 -15.80 -7.36
C HIS A 187 -4.80 -16.30 -8.12
N ASN A 188 -4.16 -15.42 -8.89
CA ASN A 188 -2.97 -15.76 -9.66
C ASN A 188 -1.91 -14.64 -9.63
N PRO A 189 -0.66 -14.95 -10.03
CA PRO A 189 0.43 -13.97 -10.03
C PRO A 189 0.17 -12.72 -10.87
N ALA A 190 -0.53 -12.86 -12.00
CA ALA A 190 -0.80 -11.74 -12.89
C ALA A 190 -1.80 -10.76 -12.27
N GLU A 191 -2.84 -11.27 -11.60
CA GLU A 191 -3.76 -10.47 -10.78
C GLU A 191 -3.04 -9.77 -9.64
N LEU A 192 -2.22 -10.52 -8.87
CA LEU A 192 -1.45 -9.93 -7.77
C LEU A 192 -0.59 -8.77 -8.27
N LEU A 193 0.12 -8.96 -9.39
CA LEU A 193 0.90 -7.92 -10.04
C LEU A 193 0.06 -6.71 -10.43
N ASN A 194 -1.11 -6.93 -11.05
CA ASN A 194 -2.01 -5.86 -11.45
C ASN A 194 -2.55 -5.07 -10.26
N TYR A 195 -2.93 -5.75 -9.18
CA TYR A 195 -3.38 -5.11 -7.94
C TYR A 195 -2.26 -4.37 -7.23
N ILE A 196 -1.07 -4.95 -7.10
CA ILE A 196 0.10 -4.28 -6.52
C ILE A 196 0.44 -3.04 -7.35
N LYS A 197 0.44 -3.13 -8.69
CA LYS A 197 0.66 -2.00 -9.59
C LYS A 197 -0.40 -0.93 -9.39
N TRP A 198 -1.67 -1.29 -9.45
CA TRP A 198 -2.77 -0.34 -9.30
C TRP A 198 -2.75 0.30 -7.91
N ALA A 199 -2.62 -0.49 -6.84
CA ALA A 199 -2.58 0.01 -5.47
C ALA A 199 -1.43 0.98 -5.30
N SER A 200 -0.26 0.63 -5.84
CA SER A 200 0.92 1.48 -5.75
C SER A 200 0.78 2.78 -6.52
N VAL A 201 0.28 2.73 -7.77
CA VAL A 201 0.14 3.91 -8.62
C VAL A 201 -1.03 4.78 -8.17
N THR A 202 -2.22 4.21 -8.05
CA THR A 202 -3.45 4.92 -7.72
C THR A 202 -3.40 5.52 -6.33
N ALA A 203 -2.91 4.79 -5.33
CA ALA A 203 -2.79 5.35 -3.99
C ALA A 203 -1.76 6.48 -3.94
N THR A 204 -0.64 6.33 -4.64
CA THR A 204 0.42 7.36 -4.66
C THR A 204 -0.01 8.61 -5.42
N VAL A 205 -0.55 8.44 -6.63
CA VAL A 205 -1.04 9.54 -7.47
C VAL A 205 -2.26 10.19 -6.84
N GLY A 206 -3.23 9.40 -6.38
CA GLY A 206 -4.40 9.89 -5.66
C GLY A 206 -3.99 10.72 -4.45
N ALA A 207 -3.07 10.21 -3.61
CA ALA A 207 -2.58 10.95 -2.44
C ALA A 207 -1.90 12.27 -2.85
N SER A 208 -1.22 12.31 -3.99
CA SER A 208 -0.65 13.55 -4.54
C SER A 208 -1.69 14.59 -4.96
N LEU A 209 -2.84 14.15 -5.49
CA LEU A 209 -3.90 15.01 -6.02
C LEU A 209 -4.91 15.46 -4.96
N GLY A 210 -5.15 14.64 -3.93
CA GLY A 210 -6.21 14.86 -2.93
C GLY A 210 -6.12 16.18 -2.16
N LYS A 211 -4.93 16.82 -2.11
CA LYS A 211 -4.76 18.11 -1.43
C LYS A 211 -4.84 19.33 -2.36
N SER A 212 -4.77 19.16 -3.67
CA SER A 212 -4.88 20.29 -4.63
C SER A 212 -6.32 20.83 -4.73
N LYS A 213 -7.33 20.08 -4.23
CA LYS A 213 -8.73 20.52 -4.16
C LYS A 213 -9.19 20.99 -2.77
N ALA A 214 -8.37 20.87 -1.73
CA ALA A 214 -8.75 21.18 -0.36
C ALA A 214 -8.77 22.70 -0.02
N ASP A 215 -8.63 23.57 -1.02
CA ASP A 215 -8.63 25.04 -0.87
C ASP A 215 -9.98 25.69 -1.25
N SER A 216 -11.06 24.91 -1.37
CA SER A 216 -12.41 25.42 -1.55
C SER A 216 -13.16 25.46 -0.22
N PRO A 217 -13.69 26.62 0.23
CA PRO A 217 -14.47 26.68 1.46
C PRO A 217 -15.89 26.16 1.20
N ILE A 218 -16.43 25.48 2.22
CA ILE A 218 -17.82 25.01 2.42
C ILE A 218 -18.05 23.52 2.12
N GLY A 219 -18.37 22.78 3.19
CA GLY A 219 -19.16 21.53 3.15
C GLY A 219 -18.36 20.25 3.37
N GLU A 220 -18.56 19.63 4.54
CA GLU A 220 -18.17 18.25 4.92
C GLU A 220 -16.76 17.78 4.51
N THR A 221 -15.85 17.78 5.48
CA THR A 221 -14.49 17.25 5.33
C THR A 221 -14.48 15.74 5.09
N SER A 222 -14.75 15.31 3.85
CA SER A 222 -14.21 14.05 3.35
C SER A 222 -12.71 14.29 3.13
N ASN A 223 -11.90 14.03 4.17
CA ASN A 223 -10.43 14.03 4.11
C ASN A 223 -9.87 12.90 3.20
N ASN A 224 -10.71 12.27 2.39
CA ASN A 224 -10.39 11.05 1.69
C ASN A 224 -9.80 11.37 0.33
N VAL A 225 -8.64 10.78 0.10
CA VAL A 225 -8.01 10.69 -1.21
C VAL A 225 -8.99 10.02 -2.18
N ILE A 226 -9.24 10.63 -3.34
CA ILE A 226 -10.03 10.01 -4.40
C ILE A 226 -9.14 9.01 -5.15
N LEU A 227 -9.57 7.76 -5.18
CA LEU A 227 -8.87 6.66 -5.85
C LEU A 227 -9.67 6.26 -7.10
N SER A 228 -8.97 5.93 -8.20
CA SER A 228 -9.60 5.30 -9.36
C SER A 228 -10.06 3.89 -9.01
N PRO A 229 -11.09 3.29 -9.64
CA PRO A 229 -11.52 1.93 -9.36
C PRO A 229 -10.40 0.89 -9.57
N PRO A 230 -10.39 -0.24 -8.81
CA PRO A 230 -9.45 -1.34 -9.03
C PRO A 230 -9.65 -2.00 -10.40
N PRO A 231 -8.63 -2.69 -10.93
CA PRO A 231 -8.76 -3.50 -12.15
C PRO A 231 -9.88 -4.53 -11.95
N ILE A 232 -10.77 -4.63 -12.93
CA ILE A 232 -11.87 -5.62 -12.91
C ILE A 232 -11.26 -7.01 -13.05
N GLU A 233 -11.68 -7.95 -12.18
CA GLU A 233 -11.41 -9.38 -12.34
C GLU A 233 -11.89 -9.81 -13.73
N GLN A 234 -10.97 -10.21 -14.62
CA GLN A 234 -11.38 -10.77 -15.89
C GLN A 234 -11.92 -12.18 -15.61
N PRO A 235 -13.18 -12.50 -15.96
CA PRO A 235 -13.66 -13.85 -15.84
C PRO A 235 -12.76 -14.75 -16.68
N ILE A 236 -12.26 -15.84 -16.09
CA ILE A 236 -11.69 -16.94 -16.86
C ILE A 236 -12.82 -17.42 -17.75
N LEU A 237 -12.73 -17.18 -19.06
CA LEU A 237 -13.59 -17.83 -20.04
C LEU A 237 -13.39 -19.33 -19.84
N SER A 238 -14.37 -19.99 -19.24
CA SER A 238 -14.43 -21.45 -19.26
C SER A 238 -14.56 -21.83 -20.73
N ASP A 239 -13.51 -22.43 -21.30
CA ASP A 239 -13.62 -23.12 -22.57
C ASP A 239 -14.65 -24.24 -22.39
N SER A 240 -15.90 -23.94 -22.73
CA SER A 240 -16.96 -24.92 -22.88
C SER A 240 -16.67 -25.74 -24.13
N ASN A 241 -15.69 -26.64 -24.05
CA ASN A 241 -15.60 -27.81 -24.91
C ASN A 241 -16.59 -28.85 -24.38
N GLU A 242 -17.87 -28.65 -24.67
CA GLU A 242 -18.80 -29.77 -24.80
C GLU A 242 -19.03 -30.00 -26.30
N VAL A 243 -18.16 -30.85 -26.86
CA VAL A 243 -18.45 -31.59 -28.09
C VAL A 243 -18.95 -32.96 -27.64
N PHE A 244 -20.25 -33.19 -27.76
CA PHE A 244 -20.84 -34.50 -27.98
C PHE A 244 -22.02 -34.35 -28.94
#